data_AF-A0A9Q9MER1-F1
#
_entry.id   AF-A0A9Q9MER1-F1
#
_cell.length_a   1.000
_cell.length_b   1.000
_cell.length_c   1.000
_cell.angle_alpha   90.00
_cell.angle_beta   90.00
_cell.angle_gamma   90.00
#
_symmetry.space_group_name_H-M   'P 1'
#
loop_
_entity.id
_entity.type
_entity.pdbx_description
1 polymer ?
#
loop_
_entity_poly.entity_id
_entity_poly.type
_entity_poly.pdbx_seq_one_letter_code
_entity_poly.pdbx_strand_id
1 'polypeptide(L)'
;MELDTYLRRYRAGGYPVHRVEQSVCAACGGTEFRLWVDDEAGYAARRCEACEDEFVMLDAADVADEEDGGEAGCPCGGETFEIAVGYALCDDGDVRWVSVGMRCLTDGACGVYTDWKIDYSPTGHLFALA
;
A
#
# COMPACT_ATOMS: atom_id res chain seq x y z
N MET A 1 8.20 -9.53 12.84
CA MET A 1 9.06 -8.81 11.88
C MET A 1 8.41 -7.47 11.66
N GLU A 2 9.16 -6.38 11.52
CA GLU A 2 8.57 -5.06 11.22
C GLU A 2 8.26 -4.93 9.72
N LEU A 3 7.18 -4.21 9.40
CA LEU A 3 6.66 -4.08 8.05
C LEU A 3 7.67 -3.40 7.10
N ASP A 4 8.39 -2.37 7.57
CA ASP A 4 9.47 -1.72 6.80
C ASP A 4 10.55 -2.73 6.39
N THR A 5 11.03 -3.52 7.35
CA THR A 5 12.08 -4.53 7.08
C THR A 5 11.58 -5.59 6.11
N TYR A 6 10.31 -5.97 6.21
CA TYR A 6 9.67 -6.91 5.30
C TYR A 6 9.64 -6.35 3.87
N LEU A 7 9.12 -5.14 3.68
CA LEU A 7 9.02 -4.49 2.36
C LEU A 7 10.38 -4.26 1.71
N ARG A 8 11.40 -3.88 2.46
CA ARG A 8 12.77 -3.72 1.93
C ARG A 8 13.37 -4.98 1.34
N ARG A 9 12.87 -6.16 1.72
CA ARG A 9 13.28 -7.46 1.14
C ARG A 9 12.47 -7.84 -0.09
N TYR A 10 11.31 -7.23 -0.29
CA TYR A 10 10.47 -7.49 -1.45
C TYR A 10 11.13 -6.98 -2.74
N ARG A 11 10.82 -7.65 -3.86
CA ARG A 11 11.45 -7.44 -5.16
C ARG A 11 10.42 -7.47 -6.29
N ALA A 12 9.42 -6.60 -6.17
CA ALA A 12 8.37 -6.43 -7.17
C ALA A 12 8.98 -6.08 -8.55
N GLY A 13 8.55 -6.79 -9.60
CA GLY A 13 9.16 -6.66 -10.94
C GLY A 13 10.68 -6.94 -11.00
N GLY A 14 11.27 -7.55 -9.96
CA GLY A 14 12.71 -7.75 -9.81
C GLY A 14 13.50 -6.57 -9.25
N TYR A 15 12.84 -5.48 -8.84
CA TYR A 15 13.50 -4.26 -8.37
C TYR A 15 13.52 -4.15 -6.83
N PRO A 16 14.63 -3.71 -6.22
CA PRO A 16 14.68 -3.46 -4.78
C PRO A 16 13.79 -2.28 -4.38
N VAL A 17 13.10 -2.43 -3.25
CA VAL A 17 12.46 -1.32 -2.55
C VAL A 17 13.54 -0.42 -1.95
N HIS A 18 13.55 0.85 -2.34
CA HIS A 18 14.51 1.86 -1.88
C HIS A 18 13.95 2.68 -0.72
N ARG A 19 12.65 2.98 -0.77
CA ARG A 19 11.94 3.82 0.19
C ARG A 19 10.70 3.09 0.70
N VAL A 20 10.36 3.29 1.97
CA VAL A 20 9.13 2.79 2.57
C VAL A 20 8.46 3.96 3.28
N GLU A 21 7.16 4.14 3.07
CA GLU A 21 6.34 5.12 3.80
C GLU A 21 5.22 4.39 4.52
N GLN A 22 5.03 4.70 5.81
CA GLN A 22 3.91 4.17 6.58
C GLN A 22 2.66 5.02 6.35
N SER A 23 1.52 4.36 6.21
CA SER A 23 0.24 5.03 6.04
C SER A 23 -0.21 5.65 7.37
N VAL A 24 -0.59 6.91 7.32
CA VAL A 24 -1.19 7.65 8.44
C VAL A 24 -2.44 8.35 7.94
N CYS A 25 -3.52 8.29 8.71
CA CYS A 25 -4.76 8.95 8.35
C CYS A 25 -4.54 10.46 8.39
N ALA A 26 -4.77 11.14 7.26
CA ALA A 26 -4.60 12.59 7.18
C ALA A 26 -5.62 13.36 8.04
N ALA A 27 -6.78 12.77 8.30
CA ALA A 27 -7.85 13.41 9.07
C ALA A 27 -7.66 13.31 10.59
N CYS A 28 -7.23 12.15 11.11
CA CYS A 28 -7.14 11.90 12.56
C CYS A 28 -5.77 11.43 13.07
N GLY A 29 -4.81 11.13 12.18
CA GLY A 29 -3.51 10.61 12.57
C GLY A 29 -3.48 9.12 12.94
N GLY A 30 -4.59 8.39 12.78
CA GLY A 30 -4.66 6.95 13.03
C GLY A 30 -3.79 6.12 12.08
N THR A 31 -3.38 4.93 12.54
CA THR A 31 -2.48 4.02 11.82
C THR A 31 -3.07 2.63 11.59
N GLU A 32 -4.35 2.45 11.94
CA GLU A 32 -5.07 1.18 11.85
C GLU A 32 -6.13 1.31 10.75
N PHE A 33 -6.10 0.39 9.79
CA PHE A 33 -6.90 0.48 8.58
C PHE A 33 -7.49 -0.86 8.16
N ARG A 34 -8.62 -0.80 7.47
CA ARG A 34 -9.04 -1.81 6.50
C ARG A 34 -8.53 -1.44 5.12
N LEU A 35 -8.32 -2.44 4.27
CA LEU A 35 -7.81 -2.23 2.92
C LEU A 35 -8.62 -3.02 1.90
N TRP A 36 -8.89 -2.42 0.75
CA TRP A 36 -9.47 -3.03 -0.43
C TRP A 36 -8.39 -3.05 -1.51
N VAL A 37 -8.21 -4.19 -2.16
CA VAL A 37 -7.14 -4.39 -3.15
C VAL A 37 -7.65 -5.13 -4.37
N ASP A 38 -7.09 -4.78 -5.52
CA ASP A 38 -7.13 -5.59 -6.73
C ASP A 38 -5.69 -5.72 -7.25
N ASP A 39 -5.13 -6.93 -7.16
CA ASP A 39 -3.77 -7.23 -7.62
C ASP A 39 -3.67 -7.26 -9.15
N GLU A 40 -4.75 -7.64 -9.84
CA GLU A 40 -4.76 -7.69 -11.30
C GLU A 40 -4.84 -6.29 -11.92
N ALA A 41 -5.64 -5.40 -11.31
CA ALA A 41 -5.82 -4.02 -11.76
C ALA A 41 -4.75 -3.05 -11.24
N GLY A 42 -4.00 -3.42 -10.18
CA GLY A 42 -3.08 -2.50 -9.51
C GLY A 42 -3.81 -1.43 -8.69
N TYR A 43 -4.80 -1.86 -7.90
CA TYR A 43 -5.64 -0.99 -7.09
C TYR A 43 -5.44 -1.23 -5.59
N ALA A 44 -5.44 -0.14 -4.82
CA ALA A 44 -5.55 -0.18 -3.38
C ALA A 44 -6.29 1.04 -2.82
N ALA A 45 -7.18 0.82 -1.85
CA ALA A 45 -7.83 1.86 -1.08
C ALA A 45 -7.92 1.47 0.40
N ARG A 46 -7.69 2.42 1.31
CA ARG A 46 -7.72 2.20 2.76
C ARG A 46 -8.81 2.99 3.45
N ARG A 47 -9.42 2.39 4.47
CA ARG A 47 -10.34 3.06 5.40
C ARG A 47 -9.74 3.10 6.78
N CYS A 48 -9.72 4.27 7.40
CA CYS A 48 -9.26 4.43 8.78
C CYS A 48 -10.26 3.82 9.75
N GLU A 49 -9.82 2.97 10.67
CA GLU A 49 -10.71 2.41 11.70
C GLU A 49 -11.15 3.45 12.73
N ALA A 50 -10.38 4.54 12.92
CA ALA A 50 -10.65 5.53 13.95
C ALA A 50 -11.67 6.61 13.52
N CYS A 51 -11.63 7.04 12.26
CA CYS A 51 -12.50 8.11 11.75
C CYS A 51 -13.32 7.72 10.53
N GLU A 52 -13.14 6.50 10.03
CA GLU A 52 -13.88 5.92 8.91
C GLU A 52 -13.65 6.61 7.55
N ASP A 53 -12.75 7.60 7.47
CA ASP A 53 -12.35 8.20 6.20
C ASP A 53 -11.66 7.19 5.29
N GLU A 54 -12.04 7.23 4.01
CA GLU A 54 -11.55 6.39 2.93
C GLU A 54 -10.56 7.16 2.05
N PHE A 55 -9.47 6.49 1.67
CA PHE A 55 -8.41 7.06 0.87
C PHE A 55 -7.97 6.06 -0.19
N VAL A 56 -8.16 6.42 -1.46
CA VAL A 56 -7.54 5.69 -2.57
C VAL A 56 -6.03 5.98 -2.53
N MET A 57 -5.22 4.93 -2.64
CA MET A 57 -3.78 5.01 -2.47
C MET A 57 -3.09 5.28 -3.81
N LEU A 58 -1.99 6.04 -3.79
CA LEU A 58 -1.08 6.20 -4.92
C LEU A 58 -1.81 6.70 -6.20
N ASP A 59 -1.60 6.05 -7.35
CA ASP A 59 -2.27 6.30 -8.63
C ASP A 59 -3.47 5.38 -8.88
N ALA A 60 -3.91 4.61 -7.87
CA ALA A 60 -5.03 3.68 -8.02
C ALA A 60 -6.36 4.39 -8.37
N ALA A 61 -6.44 5.70 -8.19
CA ALA A 61 -7.60 6.50 -8.59
C ALA A 61 -7.83 6.52 -10.11
N ASP A 62 -6.78 6.33 -10.92
CA ASP A 62 -6.90 6.27 -12.38
C ASP A 62 -7.53 4.95 -12.88
N VAL A 63 -7.54 3.91 -12.03
CA VAL A 63 -8.13 2.58 -12.32
C VAL A 63 -9.32 2.25 -11.42
N ALA A 64 -9.77 3.19 -10.58
CA ALA A 64 -10.96 3.03 -9.75
C ALA A 64 -12.20 2.91 -10.66
N ASP A 65 -12.95 1.82 -10.52
CA ASP A 65 -14.18 1.55 -11.27
C ASP A 65 -15.30 1.14 -10.29
N GLU A 66 -16.54 0.96 -10.76
CA GLU A 66 -17.72 0.75 -9.90
C GLU A 66 -17.66 -0.57 -9.08
N GLU A 67 -16.75 -1.49 -9.42
CA GLU A 67 -16.43 -2.72 -8.68
C GLU A 67 -15.07 -2.61 -7.95
N ASP A 68 -14.90 -1.56 -7.13
CA ASP A 68 -13.70 -1.35 -6.31
C ASP A 68 -13.30 -2.62 -5.52
N GLY A 69 -12.00 -2.91 -5.48
CA GLY A 69 -11.39 -4.22 -5.19
C GLY A 69 -11.83 -4.97 -3.93
N GLY A 70 -11.38 -6.22 -3.78
CA GLY A 70 -11.79 -7.09 -2.67
C GLY A 70 -11.25 -6.63 -1.30
N GLU A 71 -12.06 -6.74 -0.24
CA GLU A 71 -11.60 -6.49 1.13
C GLU A 71 -10.48 -7.47 1.51
N ALA A 72 -9.36 -6.93 1.96
CA ALA A 72 -8.18 -7.70 2.31
C ALA A 72 -8.38 -8.43 3.64
N GLY A 73 -8.12 -9.73 3.63
CA GLY A 73 -8.14 -10.58 4.82
C GLY A 73 -6.78 -11.21 5.11
N CYS A 74 -6.43 -11.33 6.39
CA CYS A 74 -5.33 -12.17 6.82
C CYS A 74 -5.79 -13.63 6.88
N PRO A 75 -4.94 -14.62 6.54
CA PRO A 75 -5.28 -16.04 6.71
C PRO A 75 -5.65 -16.44 8.15
N CYS A 76 -5.25 -15.65 9.16
CA CYS A 76 -5.69 -15.84 10.56
C CYS A 76 -7.13 -15.39 10.83
N GLY A 77 -7.78 -14.70 9.89
CA GLY A 77 -9.11 -14.11 10.00
C GLY A 77 -9.13 -12.63 10.44
N GLY A 78 -7.96 -11.99 10.61
CA GLY A 78 -7.89 -10.56 10.92
C GLY A 78 -8.11 -9.67 9.69
N GLU A 79 -8.83 -8.58 9.87
CA GLU A 79 -9.24 -7.63 8.81
C GLU A 79 -8.68 -6.21 9.02
N THR A 80 -7.94 -5.99 10.12
CA THR A 80 -7.33 -4.70 10.44
C THR A 80 -5.80 -4.77 10.39
N PHE A 81 -5.19 -3.75 9.78
CA PHE A 81 -3.78 -3.74 9.44
C PHE A 81 -3.12 -2.38 9.72
N GLU A 82 -1.82 -2.43 10.02
CA GLU A 82 -0.91 -1.33 9.70
C GLU A 82 -0.51 -1.45 8.24
N ILE A 83 -0.43 -0.34 7.52
CA ILE A 83 -0.14 -0.31 6.09
C ILE A 83 1.15 0.48 5.84
N ALA A 84 1.93 0.03 4.85
CA ALA A 84 3.07 0.78 4.35
C ALA A 84 3.26 0.53 2.84
N VAL A 85 3.75 1.54 2.13
CA VAL A 85 4.08 1.44 0.71
C VAL A 85 5.59 1.37 0.54
N GLY A 86 6.05 0.32 -0.13
CA GLY A 86 7.42 0.21 -0.63
C GLY A 86 7.54 0.78 -2.03
N TYR A 87 8.54 1.62 -2.27
CA TYR A 87 8.82 2.24 -3.57
C TYR A 87 10.14 1.74 -4.14
N ALA A 88 10.10 1.14 -5.32
CA ALA A 88 11.29 0.94 -6.15
C ALA A 88 11.48 2.17 -7.03
N LEU A 89 12.68 2.76 -7.01
CA LEU A 89 12.98 4.01 -7.70
C LEU A 89 13.85 3.77 -8.94
N CYS A 90 13.68 4.63 -9.93
CA CYS A 90 14.61 4.85 -11.03
C CYS A 90 15.84 5.65 -10.56
N ASP A 91 16.87 5.72 -11.41
CA ASP A 91 18.11 6.46 -11.10
C ASP A 91 17.90 7.98 -10.94
N ASP A 92 16.84 8.52 -11.56
CA ASP A 92 16.40 9.91 -11.44
C ASP A 92 15.53 10.18 -10.21
N GLY A 93 15.20 9.15 -9.43
CA GLY A 93 14.40 9.22 -8.22
C GLY A 93 12.89 9.10 -8.45
N ASP A 94 12.43 8.96 -9.69
CA ASP A 94 11.02 8.64 -9.96
C ASP A 94 10.69 7.21 -9.52
N VAL A 95 9.44 6.99 -9.16
CA VAL A 95 8.89 5.69 -8.79
C VAL A 95 8.74 4.85 -10.05
N ARG A 96 9.35 3.66 -10.04
CA ARG A 96 9.18 2.62 -11.06
C ARG A 96 8.13 1.59 -10.67
N TRP A 97 8.02 1.33 -9.38
CA TRP A 97 7.17 0.28 -8.85
C TRP A 97 6.74 0.62 -7.43
N VAL A 98 5.50 0.27 -7.09
CA VAL A 98 4.93 0.41 -5.76
C VAL A 98 4.50 -0.96 -5.22
N SER A 99 4.68 -1.19 -3.93
CA SER A 99 4.26 -2.43 -3.26
C SER A 99 3.52 -2.08 -1.99
N VAL A 100 2.25 -2.48 -1.91
CA VAL A 100 1.40 -2.21 -0.76
C VAL A 100 1.54 -3.36 0.24
N GLY A 101 2.27 -3.06 1.32
CA GLY A 101 2.50 -3.98 2.42
C GLY A 101 1.50 -3.77 3.54
N MET A 102 1.10 -4.87 4.17
CA MET A 102 0.24 -4.88 5.34
C MET A 102 0.90 -5.66 6.47
N ARG A 103 0.66 -5.24 7.70
CA ARG A 103 0.92 -6.02 8.92
C ARG A 103 -0.38 -6.20 9.68
N CYS A 104 -0.81 -7.45 9.84
CA CYS A 104 -2.05 -7.76 10.56
C CYS A 104 -1.90 -7.42 12.04
N LEU A 105 -2.89 -6.71 12.59
CA LEU A 105 -2.91 -6.35 14.00
C LEU A 105 -3.30 -7.51 14.93
N THR A 106 -3.85 -8.60 14.37
CA THR A 106 -4.26 -9.78 15.13
C THR A 106 -3.11 -10.73 15.43
N ASP A 107 -2.32 -11.11 14.41
CA ASP A 107 -1.23 -12.09 14.56
C ASP A 107 0.17 -11.52 14.26
N GLY A 108 0.25 -10.26 13.80
CA GLY A 108 1.50 -9.59 13.46
C GLY A 108 2.15 -10.05 12.15
N ALA A 109 1.46 -10.88 11.35
CA ALA A 109 1.96 -11.34 10.06
C ALA A 109 2.09 -10.17 9.07
N CYS A 110 3.17 -10.16 8.28
CA CYS A 110 3.40 -9.16 7.23
C CYS A 110 3.25 -9.82 5.84
N GLY A 111 2.68 -9.08 4.89
CA GLY A 111 2.50 -9.52 3.51
C GLY A 111 2.48 -8.34 2.55
N VAL A 112 2.81 -8.59 1.27
CA VAL A 112 2.46 -7.66 0.17
C VAL A 112 1.21 -8.23 -0.45
N TYR A 113 0.20 -7.38 -0.62
CA TYR A 113 -1.13 -7.80 -1.08
C TYR A 113 -1.45 -7.33 -2.49
N THR A 114 -0.78 -6.28 -2.95
CA THR A 114 -0.81 -5.84 -4.34
C THR A 114 0.48 -5.05 -4.63
N ASP A 115 0.97 -5.14 -5.85
CA ASP A 115 2.06 -4.33 -6.35
C ASP A 115 1.89 -4.06 -7.85
N TRP A 116 2.29 -2.89 -8.30
CA TRP A 116 2.20 -2.55 -9.72
C TRP A 116 3.28 -1.60 -10.16
N LYS A 117 3.48 -1.59 -11.47
CA LYS A 117 4.44 -0.74 -12.15
C LYS A 117 3.85 0.66 -12.35
N ILE A 118 4.67 1.67 -12.12
CA ILE A 118 4.38 3.06 -12.49
C ILE A 118 5.06 3.34 -13.83
N ASP A 119 4.29 3.81 -14.83
CA ASP A 119 4.77 4.00 -16.20
C ASP A 119 4.73 5.46 -16.69
N TYR A 120 4.54 6.41 -15.76
CA TYR A 120 4.54 7.83 -16.03
C TYR A 120 5.55 8.60 -15.16
N SER A 121 5.76 9.87 -15.50
CA SER A 121 6.63 10.81 -14.78
C SER A 121 6.07 12.23 -14.93
N PRO A 122 6.16 13.11 -13.91
CA PRO A 122 6.84 12.93 -12.62
C PRO A 122 5.98 12.24 -11.55
N THR A 123 6.63 11.56 -10.60
CA THR A 123 5.95 10.67 -9.62
C THR A 123 6.10 11.07 -8.16
N GLY A 124 6.78 12.19 -7.86
CA GLY A 124 7.10 12.58 -6.48
C GLY A 124 5.90 12.80 -5.54
N HIS A 125 4.70 13.01 -6.09
CA HIS A 125 3.46 13.14 -5.30
C HIS A 125 3.02 11.80 -4.67
N LEU A 126 3.41 10.66 -5.25
CA LEU A 126 3.03 9.33 -4.75
C LEU A 126 3.53 9.06 -3.33
N PHE A 127 4.61 9.71 -2.88
CA PHE A 127 5.11 9.56 -1.51
C PHE A 127 4.18 10.14 -0.45
N ALA A 128 3.28 11.05 -0.82
CA ALA A 128 2.30 11.65 0.09
C ALA A 128 0.96 10.90 0.09
N LEU A 129 0.81 9.88 -0.77
CA LEU A 129 -0.42 9.12 -0.99
C LEU A 129 -0.32 7.67 -0.47
N ALA A 130 0.62 7.43 0.46
CA ALA A 130 0.70 6.18 1.22
C ALA A 130 -0.44 6.07 2.25
#